data_AF-A0A2C9D607-F1
#
_entry.id   AF-A0A2C9D607-F1
#
_cell.length_a   1.000
_cell.length_b   1.000
_cell.length_c   1.000
_cell.angle_alpha   90.00
_cell.angle_beta   90.00
_cell.angle_gamma   90.00
#
_symmetry.space_group_name_H-M   'P 1'
#
loop_
_entity.id
_entity.type
_entity.pdbx_description
1 polymer ?
#
loop_
_entity_poly.entity_id
_entity_poly.type
_entity_poly.pdbx_seq_one_letter_code
_entity_poly.pdbx_strand_id
1 'polypeptide(L)'
;MSAVAAKTVYAGDHSPLVIYLAKLDEMIRADQYKEAAETFAAFEAEHPGNDYFVEEALPYKIQNHLTTKSGHPTAVVKLTLKHPTWAVDVVKAFHEPAHFAEYMAKLEKTITDLV
;
A
#
# COMPACT_ATOMS: atom_id res chain seq x y z
N MET A 1 25.46 17.99 -15.61
CA MET A 1 24.63 17.40 -16.66
C MET A 1 23.86 16.23 -16.03
N SER A 2 22.56 16.39 -15.78
CA SER A 2 21.76 15.28 -15.24
C SER A 2 21.25 14.45 -16.41
N ALA A 3 21.70 13.19 -16.49
CA ALA A 3 21.11 12.22 -17.39
C ALA A 3 19.74 11.86 -16.82
N VAL A 4 18.67 12.27 -17.50
CA VAL A 4 17.34 11.70 -17.26
C VAL A 4 17.41 10.27 -17.78
N ALA A 5 17.48 9.29 -16.88
CA ALA A 5 17.41 7.90 -17.25
C ALA A 5 16.07 7.66 -17.96
N ALA A 6 16.12 7.32 -19.25
CA ALA A 6 14.94 6.92 -20.00
C ALA A 6 14.35 5.69 -19.29
N LYS A 7 13.09 5.78 -18.86
CA LYS A 7 12.39 4.66 -18.23
C LYS A 7 12.24 3.56 -19.29
N THR A 8 12.95 2.44 -19.11
CA THR A 8 12.82 1.27 -19.98
C THR A 8 11.38 0.78 -19.90
N VAL A 9 10.67 0.77 -21.04
CA VAL A 9 9.30 0.26 -21.12
C VAL A 9 9.38 -1.26 -21.24
N TYR A 10 8.86 -1.98 -20.25
CA TYR A 10 8.75 -3.43 -20.27
C TYR A 10 7.37 -3.84 -20.81
N ALA A 11 7.26 -5.02 -21.44
CA ALA A 11 5.99 -5.53 -21.94
C ALA A 11 4.89 -5.62 -20.85
N GLY A 12 5.29 -5.74 -19.58
CA GLY A 12 4.39 -5.74 -18.42
C GLY A 12 3.82 -4.37 -18.05
N ASP A 13 4.35 -3.26 -18.57
CA ASP A 13 3.91 -1.91 -18.21
C ASP A 13 2.49 -1.59 -18.69
N HIS A 14 1.96 -2.41 -19.61
CA HIS A 14 0.58 -2.32 -20.10
C HIS A 14 -0.37 -3.30 -19.42
N SER A 15 0.11 -4.12 -18.48
CA SER A 15 -0.74 -5.04 -17.73
C SER A 15 -1.74 -4.26 -16.86
N PRO A 16 -3.04 -4.59 -16.88
CA PRO A 16 -4.03 -3.96 -15.99
C PRO A 16 -3.61 -3.98 -14.52
N LEU A 17 -2.97 -5.06 -14.08
CA LEU A 17 -2.43 -5.19 -12.73
C LEU A 17 -1.34 -4.15 -12.44
N VAL A 18 -0.39 -3.95 -13.35
CA VAL A 18 0.71 -2.99 -13.14
C VAL A 18 0.18 -1.55 -13.08
N ILE A 19 -0.78 -1.23 -13.97
CA ILE A 19 -1.46 0.06 -13.98
C ILE A 19 -2.23 0.27 -12.67
N TYR A 20 -2.96 -0.74 -12.22
CA TYR A 20 -3.71 -0.69 -10.98
C TYR A 20 -2.79 -0.54 -9.75
N LEU A 21 -1.70 -1.28 -9.68
CA LEU A 21 -0.72 -1.18 -8.58
C LEU A 21 -0.07 0.21 -8.52
N ALA A 22 0.14 0.88 -9.66
CA ALA A 22 0.61 2.26 -9.69
C ALA A 22 -0.44 3.23 -9.12
N LYS A 23 -1.70 3.11 -9.57
CA LYS A 23 -2.83 3.89 -9.04
C LYS A 23 -3.01 3.68 -7.53
N LEU A 24 -2.94 2.43 -7.07
CA LEU A 24 -3.05 2.09 -5.65
C LEU A 24 -1.95 2.76 -4.82
N ASP A 25 -0.71 2.79 -5.32
CA ASP A 25 0.41 3.48 -4.65
C ASP A 25 0.17 5.01 -4.57
N GLU A 26 -0.36 5.62 -5.63
CA GLU A 26 -0.73 7.04 -5.63
C GLU A 26 -1.81 7.36 -4.60
N MET A 27 -2.86 6.54 -4.52
CA MET A 27 -3.96 6.72 -3.56
C MET A 27 -3.48 6.55 -2.11
N ILE A 28 -2.64 5.54 -1.84
CA ILE A 28 -2.01 5.34 -0.53
C ILE A 28 -1.14 6.55 -0.15
N ARG A 29 -0.33 7.07 -1.08
CA ARG A 29 0.50 8.26 -0.84
C ARG A 29 -0.31 9.52 -0.56
N ALA A 30 -1.53 9.59 -1.07
CA ALA A 30 -2.47 10.68 -0.87
C ALA A 30 -3.40 10.48 0.36
N ASP A 31 -3.14 9.47 1.20
CA ASP A 31 -3.97 9.11 2.36
C ASP A 31 -5.43 8.73 1.99
N GLN A 32 -5.68 8.37 0.73
CA GLN A 32 -7.00 8.00 0.22
C GLN A 32 -7.29 6.52 0.47
N TYR A 33 -7.21 6.10 1.73
CA TYR A 33 -7.26 4.68 2.10
C TYR A 33 -8.60 4.03 1.76
N LYS A 34 -9.70 4.67 2.13
CA LYS A 34 -11.04 4.12 1.87
C LYS A 34 -11.26 3.95 0.38
N GLU A 35 -10.94 4.98 -0.40
CA GLU A 35 -11.07 4.95 -1.86
C GLU A 35 -10.14 3.90 -2.49
N ALA A 36 -8.92 3.72 -1.95
CA ALA A 36 -8.00 2.70 -2.43
C ALA A 36 -8.60 1.29 -2.31
N ALA A 37 -9.19 0.98 -1.15
CA ALA A 37 -9.89 -0.28 -0.92
C ALA A 37 -11.17 -0.43 -1.77
N GLU A 38 -11.93 0.65 -1.97
CA GLU A 38 -13.12 0.63 -2.85
C GLU A 38 -12.74 0.32 -4.31
N THR A 39 -11.61 0.86 -4.79
CA THR A 39 -11.15 0.57 -6.16
C THR A 39 -10.68 -0.86 -6.35
N PHE A 40 -10.33 -1.57 -5.27
CA PHE A 40 -9.91 -2.96 -5.34
C PHE A 40 -11.07 -3.89 -5.69
N ALA A 41 -12.22 -3.73 -5.04
CA ALA A 41 -13.41 -4.53 -5.34
C ALA A 41 -13.84 -4.40 -6.81
N ALA A 42 -13.73 -3.19 -7.38
CA ALA A 42 -13.98 -2.95 -8.80
C ALA A 42 -12.93 -3.64 -9.69
N PHE A 43 -11.63 -3.52 -9.35
CA PHE A 43 -10.55 -4.15 -10.09
C PHE A 43 -10.65 -5.69 -10.08
N GLU A 44 -10.97 -6.29 -8.94
CA GLU A 44 -11.13 -7.73 -8.79
C GLU A 44 -12.30 -8.26 -9.65
N ALA A 45 -13.42 -7.54 -9.68
CA ALA A 45 -14.57 -7.89 -10.51
C ALA A 45 -14.25 -7.83 -12.02
N GLU A 46 -13.43 -6.86 -12.44
CA GLU A 46 -13.00 -6.69 -13.84
C GLU A 46 -11.86 -7.66 -14.24
N HIS A 47 -11.05 -8.08 -13.27
CA HIS A 47 -9.81 -8.84 -13.49
C HIS A 47 -9.65 -9.99 -12.49
N PRO A 48 -10.51 -11.02 -12.52
CA PRO A 48 -10.50 -12.12 -11.55
C PRO A 48 -9.16 -12.87 -11.53
N GLY A 49 -8.71 -13.29 -10.35
CA GLY A 49 -7.46 -14.02 -10.13
C GLY A 49 -6.20 -13.16 -10.01
N ASN A 50 -6.35 -11.83 -9.94
CA ASN A 50 -5.25 -10.90 -9.66
C ASN A 50 -5.21 -10.39 -8.22
N ASP A 51 -6.16 -10.82 -7.39
CA ASP A 51 -6.30 -10.51 -5.96
C ASP A 51 -4.99 -10.76 -5.22
N TYR A 52 -4.43 -11.96 -5.36
CA TYR A 52 -3.19 -12.36 -4.71
C TYR A 52 -2.02 -11.38 -4.96
N PHE A 53 -1.87 -10.91 -6.20
CA PHE A 53 -0.78 -9.99 -6.54
C PHE A 53 -0.96 -8.59 -5.94
N VAL A 54 -2.20 -8.15 -5.78
CA VAL A 54 -2.50 -6.89 -5.09
C VAL A 54 -2.23 -7.02 -3.60
N GLU A 55 -2.70 -8.10 -2.99
CA GLU A 55 -2.53 -8.37 -1.56
C GLU A 55 -1.05 -8.48 -1.16
N GLU A 56 -0.23 -9.19 -1.93
CA GLU A 56 1.21 -9.34 -1.67
C GLU A 56 1.96 -8.00 -1.80
N ALA A 57 1.52 -7.13 -2.72
CA ALA A 57 2.15 -5.84 -2.93
C ALA A 57 1.75 -4.80 -1.87
N LEU A 58 0.60 -4.97 -1.22
CA LEU A 58 0.00 -3.97 -0.34
C LEU A 58 0.85 -3.67 0.91
N PRO A 59 1.32 -4.66 1.71
CA PRO A 59 2.15 -4.37 2.87
C PRO A 59 3.39 -3.54 2.55
N TYR A 60 4.05 -3.82 1.43
CA TYR A 60 5.21 -3.05 0.99
C TYR A 60 4.86 -1.59 0.67
N LYS A 61 3.77 -1.35 -0.05
CA LYS A 61 3.29 0.01 -0.37
C LYS A 61 2.98 0.81 0.91
N ILE A 62 2.29 0.17 1.87
CA ILE A 62 1.98 0.76 3.17
C ILE A 62 3.24 1.03 3.98
N GLN A 63 4.17 0.07 4.05
CA GLN A 63 5.46 0.26 4.72
C GLN A 63 6.22 1.46 4.14
N ASN A 64 6.28 1.57 2.82
CA ASN A 64 6.95 2.66 2.12
C ASN A 64 6.28 4.01 2.42
N HIS A 65 4.95 4.05 2.41
CA HIS A 65 4.17 5.22 2.77
C HIS A 65 4.43 5.64 4.22
N LEU A 66 4.28 4.75 5.20
CA LEU A 66 4.51 5.04 6.62
C LEU A 66 5.94 5.52 6.89
N THR A 67 6.93 4.91 6.22
CA THR A 67 8.33 5.34 6.30
C THR A 67 8.51 6.76 5.79
N THR A 68 7.92 7.07 4.62
CA THR A 68 8.02 8.39 3.99
C THR A 68 7.29 9.46 4.78
N LYS A 69 6.07 9.17 5.25
CA LYS A 69 5.21 10.08 6.00
C LYS A 69 5.79 10.42 7.38
N SER A 70 6.32 9.42 8.08
CA SER A 70 6.92 9.65 9.41
C SER A 70 8.33 10.23 9.35
N GLY A 71 9.10 9.98 8.28
CA GLY A 71 10.52 10.31 8.22
C GLY A 71 11.39 9.46 9.16
N HIS A 72 10.83 8.44 9.80
CA HIS A 72 11.48 7.63 10.83
C HIS A 72 11.44 6.14 10.48
N PRO A 73 12.35 5.63 9.64
CA PRO A 73 12.35 4.22 9.22
C PRO A 73 12.45 3.24 10.39
N THR A 74 13.13 3.63 11.47
CA THR A 74 13.25 2.82 12.70
C THR A 74 11.91 2.65 13.43
N ALA A 75 10.96 3.58 13.31
CA ALA A 75 9.63 3.44 13.90
C ALA A 75 8.83 2.31 13.24
N VAL A 76 8.98 2.14 11.92
CA VAL A 76 8.31 1.06 11.18
C VAL A 76 8.93 -0.32 11.49
N VAL A 77 10.24 -0.37 11.76
CA VAL A 77 10.89 -1.58 12.29
C VAL A 77 10.35 -1.92 13.69
N LYS A 78 10.24 -0.92 14.58
CA LYS A 78 9.65 -1.11 15.92
C LYS A 78 8.19 -1.57 15.84
N LEU A 79 7.40 -1.02 14.91
CA LEU A 79 6.02 -1.47 14.63
C LEU A 79 6.03 -2.96 14.30
N THR A 80 6.87 -3.38 13.36
CA THR A 80 6.96 -4.79 12.93
C THR A 80 7.35 -5.70 14.08
N LEU A 81 8.27 -5.29 14.96
CA LEU A 81 8.67 -6.07 16.12
C LEU A 81 7.57 -6.16 17.18
N LYS A 82 6.79 -5.10 17.40
CA LYS A 82 5.68 -5.07 18.37
C LYS A 82 4.41 -5.72 17.85
N HIS A 83 4.19 -5.68 16.55
CA HIS A 83 2.99 -6.13 15.86
C HIS A 83 3.37 -6.99 14.64
N PRO A 84 3.94 -8.19 14.84
CA PRO A 84 4.49 -8.99 13.74
C PRO A 84 3.47 -9.39 12.67
N THR A 85 2.18 -9.35 12.98
CA THR A 85 1.09 -9.68 12.05
C THR A 85 0.53 -8.47 11.30
N TRP A 86 1.06 -7.26 11.51
CA TRP A 86 0.46 -6.03 10.97
C TRP A 86 0.24 -6.09 9.45
N ALA A 87 1.17 -6.70 8.70
CA ALA A 87 1.06 -6.88 7.26
C ALA A 87 -0.15 -7.74 6.85
N VAL A 88 -0.40 -8.84 7.57
CA VAL A 88 -1.56 -9.72 7.35
C VAL A 88 -2.85 -8.99 7.74
N ASP A 89 -2.81 -8.23 8.81
CA ASP A 89 -3.96 -7.47 9.31
C ASP A 89 -4.33 -6.31 8.36
N VAL A 90 -3.34 -5.66 7.73
CA VAL A 90 -3.54 -4.69 6.63
C VAL A 90 -4.29 -5.33 5.47
N VAL A 91 -3.86 -6.52 5.02
CA VAL A 91 -4.49 -7.21 3.89
C VAL A 91 -5.94 -7.57 4.23
N LYS A 92 -6.21 -8.10 5.43
CA LYS A 92 -7.58 -8.37 5.88
C LYS A 92 -8.43 -7.10 5.92
N ALA A 93 -7.89 -6.03 6.48
CA ALA A 93 -8.59 -4.75 6.55
C ALA A 93 -8.91 -4.20 5.16
N PHE A 94 -8.04 -4.41 4.17
CA PHE A 94 -8.18 -3.89 2.80
C PHE A 94 -9.44 -4.37 2.08
N HIS A 95 -9.95 -5.56 2.42
CA HIS A 95 -11.22 -6.08 1.90
C HIS A 95 -12.45 -5.33 2.43
N GLU A 96 -12.30 -4.54 3.48
CA GLU A 96 -13.36 -3.77 4.12
C GLU A 96 -12.97 -2.27 4.13
N PRO A 97 -13.44 -1.46 3.15
CA PRO A 97 -12.91 -0.10 2.97
C PRO A 97 -12.94 0.81 4.19
N ALA A 98 -13.99 0.71 5.01
CA ALA A 98 -14.09 1.45 6.26
C ALA A 98 -13.05 0.96 7.28
N HIS A 99 -12.90 -0.36 7.43
CA HIS A 99 -11.93 -0.96 8.34
C HIS A 99 -10.50 -0.62 7.92
N PHE A 100 -10.21 -0.64 6.62
CA PHE A 100 -8.89 -0.30 6.10
C PHE A 100 -8.47 1.13 6.50
N ALA A 101 -9.36 2.11 6.33
CA ALA A 101 -9.08 3.49 6.72
C ALA A 101 -8.85 3.62 8.24
N GLU A 102 -9.66 2.95 9.06
CA GLU A 102 -9.50 2.92 10.51
C GLU A 102 -8.18 2.26 10.94
N TYR A 103 -7.82 1.14 10.30
CA TYR A 103 -6.59 0.43 10.58
C TYR A 103 -5.36 1.25 10.19
N MET A 104 -5.41 1.95 9.07
CA MET A 104 -4.35 2.88 8.66
C MET A 104 -4.17 4.02 9.65
N ALA A 105 -5.26 4.65 10.11
CA ALA A 105 -5.17 5.67 11.16
C ALA A 105 -4.54 5.11 12.47
N LYS A 106 -4.85 3.86 12.82
CA LYS A 106 -4.23 3.18 13.98
C LYS A 106 -2.73 2.94 13.75
N LEU A 107 -2.32 2.51 12.57
CA LEU A 107 -0.90 2.31 12.24
C LEU A 107 -0.13 3.64 12.29
N GLU A 108 -0.66 4.70 11.69
CA GLU A 108 -0.04 6.02 11.71
C GLU A 108 0.13 6.57 13.14
N LYS A 109 -0.90 6.40 13.98
CA LYS A 109 -0.81 6.74 15.40
C LYS A 109 0.26 5.91 16.11
N THR A 110 0.28 4.60 15.87
CA THR A 110 1.28 3.70 16.45
C THR A 110 2.69 4.10 16.04
N ILE A 111 2.91 4.47 14.78
CA ILE A 111 4.21 4.97 14.30
C ILE A 111 4.59 6.24 15.05
N THR A 112 3.67 7.19 15.21
CA THR A 112 3.90 8.43 15.96
C THR A 112 4.32 8.16 17.41
N ASP A 113 3.69 7.19 18.07
CA ASP A 113 4.00 6.78 19.45
C ASP A 113 5.36 6.03 19.57
N LEU A 114 5.97 5.63 18.46
CA LEU A 114 7.24 4.87 18.40
C LEU A 114 8.45 5.71 17.99
N VAL A 115 8.22 6.94 17.54
CA VAL A 115 9.24 7.96 17.28
C VAL A 115 9.73 8.51 18.61
#